data_AF-A0A947CRZ2-F1
#
_entry.id   AF-A0A947CRZ2-F1
#
_cell.length_a   1.000
_cell.length_b   1.000
_cell.length_c   1.000
_cell.angle_alpha   90.00
_cell.angle_beta   90.00
_cell.angle_gamma   90.00
#
_symmetry.space_group_name_H-M   'P 1'
#
loop_
_entity.id
_entity.type
_entity.pdbx_description
1 polymer ?
#
loop_
_entity_poly.entity_id
_entity_poly.type
_entity_poly.pdbx_seq_one_letter_code
_entity_poly.pdbx_strand_id
1 'polypeptide(L)'
;DEIDKADIEFPNDLLLELDAMRFSVDETGEEVVAVQRPFVLITSNNEKELPDAFLRRCIFHYIEFPDQELMTQIIRVHHPDLEAQLLDQCLEIFFGLRELPKLRKRPSTSELIDWILALKKSGVDLSPVGQGIPFIGALIKNEQDLGVIRQRGLA
;
A
#
# COMPACT_ATOMS: atom_id res chain seq x y z
N ASP A 1 6.75 -8.44 8.75
CA ASP A 1 6.05 -7.58 7.79
C ASP A 1 6.19 -8.22 6.41
N GLU A 2 5.22 -8.04 5.51
CA GLU A 2 5.25 -8.52 4.11
C GLU A 2 5.76 -9.97 3.95
N ILE A 3 5.11 -10.92 4.65
CA ILE A 3 5.52 -12.34 4.68
C ILE A 3 5.60 -12.98 3.29
N ASP A 4 4.84 -12.47 2.33
CA ASP A 4 4.77 -12.90 0.94
C ASP A 4 6.00 -12.52 0.10
N LYS A 5 6.87 -11.64 0.60
CA LYS A 5 8.15 -11.34 -0.05
C LYS A 5 9.22 -12.39 0.17
N ALA A 6 9.10 -13.17 1.25
CA ALA A 6 9.99 -14.28 1.52
C ALA A 6 9.88 -15.39 0.46
N ASP A 7 10.80 -16.34 0.52
CA ASP A 7 10.72 -17.55 -0.28
C ASP A 7 9.48 -18.37 0.07
N ILE A 8 8.95 -19.11 -0.89
CA ILE A 8 7.67 -19.85 -0.74
C ILE A 8 7.71 -20.91 0.37
N GLU A 9 8.91 -21.36 0.73
CA GLU A 9 9.16 -22.35 1.79
C GLU A 9 9.11 -21.72 3.19
N PHE A 10 9.47 -20.44 3.30
CA PHE A 10 9.61 -19.76 4.59
C PHE A 10 8.32 -19.75 5.44
N PRO A 11 7.11 -19.51 4.91
CA PRO A 11 5.89 -19.64 5.71
C PRO A 11 5.66 -21.05 6.27
N ASN A 12 6.11 -22.10 5.57
CA ASN A 12 6.00 -23.48 6.06
C ASN A 12 7.02 -23.76 7.16
N ASP A 13 8.20 -23.16 7.08
CA ASP A 13 9.22 -23.30 8.12
C ASP A 13 8.73 -22.74 9.45
N LEU A 14 7.96 -21.64 9.41
CA LEU A 14 7.37 -21.00 10.60
C LEU A 14 6.23 -21.78 11.28
N LEU A 15 5.78 -22.91 10.72
CA LEU A 15 4.60 -23.61 11.26
C LEU A 15 4.85 -24.14 12.68
N LEU A 16 6.07 -24.60 12.96
CA LEU A 16 6.43 -25.11 14.28
C LEU A 16 6.44 -23.97 15.31
N GLU A 17 7.00 -22.84 14.94
CA GLU A 17 7.15 -21.65 15.77
C GLU A 17 5.79 -21.06 16.12
N LEU A 18 4.88 -20.98 15.14
CA LEU A 18 3.54 -20.44 15.34
C LEU A 18 2.61 -21.40 16.09
N ASP A 19 2.81 -22.70 15.99
CA ASP A 19 2.00 -23.68 16.73
C ASP A 19 2.52 -23.84 18.17
N ALA A 20 3.81 -24.14 18.32
CA ALA A 20 4.45 -24.52 19.57
C ALA A 20 5.07 -23.37 20.35
N MET A 21 5.17 -22.17 19.76
CA MET A 21 5.75 -20.97 20.39
C MET A 21 7.18 -21.21 20.89
N ARG A 22 7.95 -21.95 20.09
CA ARG A 22 9.35 -22.27 20.34
C ARG A 22 10.11 -22.47 19.03
N PHE A 23 11.41 -22.26 19.07
CA PHE A 23 12.33 -22.55 17.97
C PHE A 23 13.68 -23.00 18.51
N SER A 24 14.47 -23.64 17.66
CA SER A 24 15.87 -23.99 17.96
C SER A 24 16.81 -23.08 17.18
N VAL A 25 17.94 -22.73 17.79
CA VAL A 25 19.01 -21.97 17.14
C VAL A 25 20.17 -22.92 16.87
N ASP A 26 20.28 -23.38 15.62
CA ASP A 26 21.23 -24.44 15.23
C ASP A 26 22.69 -24.11 15.57
N GLU A 27 23.09 -22.85 15.43
CA GLU A 27 24.47 -22.41 15.68
C GLU A 27 24.87 -22.51 17.16
N THR A 28 23.90 -22.46 18.07
CA THR A 28 24.12 -22.48 19.52
C THR A 28 23.64 -23.78 20.18
N GLY A 29 22.76 -24.52 19.50
CA GLY A 29 22.05 -25.68 20.05
C GLY A 29 21.00 -25.31 21.10
N GLU A 30 20.69 -24.03 21.28
CA GLU A 30 19.70 -23.57 22.24
C GLU A 30 18.27 -23.76 21.70
N GLU A 31 17.37 -24.23 22.56
CA GLU A 31 15.93 -24.20 22.31
C GLU A 31 15.33 -23.01 23.05
N VAL A 32 14.73 -22.10 22.31
CA VAL A 32 14.05 -20.93 22.84
C VAL A 32 12.55 -21.24 22.93
N VAL A 33 12.00 -21.20 24.13
CA VAL A 33 10.58 -21.46 24.40
C VAL A 33 9.92 -20.23 24.99
N ALA A 34 8.79 -19.81 24.42
CA ALA A 34 8.04 -18.67 24.94
C ALA A 34 7.42 -19.00 26.31
N VAL A 35 7.79 -18.23 27.34
CA VAL A 35 7.21 -18.34 28.69
C VAL A 35 5.71 -17.98 28.68
N GLN A 36 5.35 -16.97 27.90
CA GLN A 36 3.98 -16.53 27.66
C GLN A 36 3.74 -16.52 26.15
N ARG A 37 2.59 -17.06 25.71
CA ARG A 37 2.23 -17.09 24.29
C ARG A 37 2.13 -15.65 23.75
N PRO A 38 2.97 -15.26 22.77
CA PRO A 38 2.93 -13.92 22.20
C PRO A 38 1.71 -13.73 21.30
N PHE A 39 1.31 -12.47 21.16
CA PHE A 39 0.44 -12.07 20.06
C PHE A 39 1.29 -11.87 18.80
N VAL A 40 0.97 -12.61 17.74
CA VAL A 40 1.71 -12.56 16.48
C VAL A 40 0.86 -11.84 15.44
N LEU A 41 1.37 -10.73 14.90
CA LEU A 41 0.77 -10.01 13.79
C LEU A 41 1.63 -10.21 12.54
N ILE A 42 0.98 -10.67 11.47
CA ILE A 42 1.61 -10.94 10.18
C ILE A 42 0.86 -10.12 9.13
N THR A 43 1.62 -9.43 8.28
CA THR A 43 1.11 -8.62 7.18
C THR A 43 1.58 -9.22 5.86
N SER A 44 0.79 -9.04 4.82
CA SER A 44 1.06 -9.49 3.46
C SER A 44 0.52 -8.44 2.48
N ASN A 45 1.23 -8.21 1.38
CA ASN A 45 0.74 -7.36 0.29
C ASN A 45 -0.11 -8.14 -0.72
N ASN A 46 -0.30 -9.44 -0.49
CA ASN A 46 -0.98 -10.35 -1.40
C ASN A 46 -0.34 -10.37 -2.80
N GLU A 47 0.99 -10.22 -2.87
CA GLU A 47 1.77 -10.30 -4.11
C GLU A 47 2.02 -11.76 -4.52
N LYS A 48 2.18 -12.65 -3.54
CA LYS A 48 2.31 -14.10 -3.73
C LYS A 48 1.29 -14.83 -2.87
N GLU A 49 0.80 -15.94 -3.40
CA GLU A 49 -0.12 -16.82 -2.69
C GLU A 49 0.63 -17.56 -1.57
N LEU A 50 0.08 -17.49 -0.35
CA LEU A 50 0.65 -18.16 0.81
C LEU A 50 0.12 -19.60 0.90
N PRO A 51 0.94 -20.57 1.36
CA PRO A 51 0.50 -21.96 1.49
C PRO A 51 -0.73 -22.11 2.40
N ASP A 52 -1.69 -22.96 2.01
CA ASP A 52 -2.89 -23.26 2.80
C ASP A 52 -2.58 -23.76 4.23
N ALA A 53 -1.45 -24.43 4.42
CA ALA A 53 -1.02 -24.88 5.75
C ALA A 53 -0.74 -23.70 6.69
N PHE A 54 -0.17 -22.62 6.18
CA PHE A 54 0.12 -21.39 6.92
C PHE A 54 -1.17 -20.59 7.17
N LEU A 55 -1.99 -20.41 6.13
CA LEU A 55 -3.25 -19.66 6.23
C LEU A 55 -4.21 -20.26 7.27
N ARG A 56 -4.28 -21.59 7.37
CA ARG A 56 -5.14 -22.29 8.36
C ARG A 56 -4.75 -22.05 9.82
N ARG A 57 -3.58 -21.47 10.11
CA ARG A 57 -3.11 -21.12 11.46
C ARG A 57 -3.26 -19.64 11.78
N CYS A 58 -3.74 -18.86 10.82
CA CYS A 58 -3.92 -17.42 10.95
C CYS A 58 -5.41 -17.07 10.98
N ILE A 59 -5.78 -16.11 11.83
CA ILE A 59 -7.05 -15.39 11.64
C ILE A 59 -6.80 -14.35 10.55
N PHE A 60 -7.45 -14.52 9.41
CA PHE A 60 -7.24 -13.66 8.25
C PHE A 60 -8.15 -12.42 8.31
N HIS A 61 -7.56 -11.25 8.12
CA HIS A 61 -8.27 -9.98 7.96
C HIS A 61 -7.80 -9.30 6.67
N TYR A 62 -8.73 -9.14 5.72
CA TYR A 62 -8.46 -8.41 4.49
C TYR A 62 -8.67 -6.91 4.70
N ILE A 63 -7.67 -6.12 4.33
CA ILE A 63 -7.75 -4.66 4.37
C ILE A 63 -8.14 -4.19 2.97
N GLU A 64 -9.38 -3.74 2.82
CA GLU A 64 -9.86 -3.15 1.58
C GLU A 64 -9.16 -1.82 1.30
N PHE A 65 -9.04 -1.48 0.03
CA PHE A 65 -8.56 -0.16 -0.34
C PHE A 65 -9.58 0.89 0.13
N PRO A 66 -9.15 1.98 0.80
CA PRO A 66 -10.06 2.95 1.37
C PRO A 66 -10.94 3.60 0.29
N ASP A 67 -12.23 3.73 0.61
CA ASP A 67 -13.16 4.54 -0.17
C ASP A 67 -12.85 6.05 -0.03
N GLN A 68 -13.65 6.89 -0.69
CA GLN A 68 -13.42 8.32 -0.68
C GLN A 68 -13.58 8.95 0.71
N GLU A 69 -14.48 8.43 1.55
CA GLU A 69 -14.72 8.94 2.90
C GLU A 69 -13.53 8.62 3.82
N LEU A 70 -13.11 7.35 3.85
CA LEU A 70 -11.96 6.92 4.63
C LEU A 70 -10.67 7.56 4.11
N MET A 71 -10.50 7.68 2.79
CA MET A 71 -9.35 8.38 2.21
C MET A 71 -9.32 9.85 2.64
N THR A 72 -10.45 10.53 2.66
CA THR A 72 -10.55 11.91 3.18
C THR A 72 -10.05 11.99 4.61
N GLN A 73 -10.48 11.07 5.48
CA GLN A 73 -10.02 11.01 6.87
C GLN A 73 -8.51 10.79 6.98
N ILE A 74 -7.96 9.85 6.20
CA ILE A 74 -6.53 9.59 6.14
C ILE A 74 -5.78 10.86 5.74
N ILE A 75 -6.19 11.51 4.64
CA ILE A 75 -5.52 12.72 4.16
C ILE A 75 -5.61 13.86 5.19
N ARG A 76 -6.73 14.01 5.91
CA ARG A 76 -6.88 15.02 6.96
C ARG A 76 -5.92 14.83 8.13
N VAL A 77 -5.53 13.60 8.45
CA VAL A 77 -4.49 13.32 9.46
C VAL A 77 -3.12 13.83 9.00
N HIS A 78 -2.79 13.66 7.71
CA HIS A 78 -1.50 14.06 7.16
C HIS A 78 -1.45 15.55 6.75
N HIS A 79 -2.58 16.12 6.35
CA HIS A 79 -2.72 17.48 5.83
C HIS A 79 -3.96 18.17 6.43
N PRO A 80 -3.95 18.51 7.74
CA PRO A 80 -5.13 19.04 8.42
C PRO A 80 -5.66 20.34 7.79
N ASP A 81 -4.74 21.23 7.39
CA ASP A 81 -5.07 22.55 6.82
C ASP A 81 -5.32 22.53 5.30
N LEU A 82 -5.48 21.36 4.69
CA LEU A 82 -5.75 21.26 3.26
C LEU A 82 -7.14 21.86 2.93
N GLU A 83 -7.19 22.76 1.95
CA GLU A 83 -8.46 23.32 1.49
C GLU A 83 -9.37 22.21 0.95
N ALA A 84 -10.66 22.24 1.33
CA ALA A 84 -11.61 21.19 0.98
C ALA A 84 -11.74 21.02 -0.55
N GLN A 85 -11.79 22.13 -1.29
CA GLN A 85 -11.89 22.10 -2.74
C GLN A 85 -10.66 21.43 -3.39
N LEU A 86 -9.45 21.69 -2.88
CA LEU A 86 -8.23 21.06 -3.38
C LEU A 86 -8.22 19.56 -3.05
N LEU A 87 -8.68 19.16 -1.86
CA LEU A 87 -8.81 17.76 -1.48
C LEU A 87 -9.77 17.01 -2.42
N ASP A 88 -10.96 17.57 -2.67
CA ASP A 88 -11.96 16.96 -3.54
C ASP A 88 -11.42 16.75 -4.96
N GLN A 89 -10.75 17.76 -5.52
CA GLN A 89 -10.08 17.64 -6.83
C GLN A 89 -8.98 16.58 -6.84
N CYS A 90 -8.18 16.50 -5.78
CA CYS A 90 -7.14 15.48 -5.67
C CYS A 90 -7.73 14.07 -5.62
N LEU A 91 -8.81 13.87 -4.86
CA LEU A 91 -9.48 12.59 -4.75
C LEU A 91 -10.15 12.19 -6.07
N GLU A 92 -10.80 13.13 -6.76
CA GLU A 92 -11.40 12.89 -8.08
C GLU A 92 -10.35 12.41 -9.09
N ILE A 93 -9.23 13.12 -9.18
CA ILE A 93 -8.11 12.73 -10.06
C ILE A 93 -7.54 11.37 -9.65
N PHE A 94 -7.30 11.17 -8.35
CA PHE A 94 -6.70 9.95 -7.82
C PHE A 94 -7.54 8.71 -8.11
N PHE A 95 -8.83 8.73 -7.77
CA PHE A 95 -9.73 7.61 -8.07
C PHE A 95 -9.94 7.45 -9.57
N GLY A 96 -10.04 8.54 -10.33
CA GLY A 96 -10.10 8.49 -11.80
C GLY A 96 -8.90 7.78 -12.42
N LEU A 97 -7.68 8.01 -11.91
CA LEU A 97 -6.48 7.29 -12.34
C LEU A 97 -6.52 5.81 -11.98
N ARG A 98 -7.06 5.45 -10.82
CA ARG A 98 -7.17 4.04 -10.38
C ARG A 98 -8.14 3.22 -11.23
N GLU A 99 -9.14 3.89 -11.82
CA GLU A 99 -10.10 3.29 -12.76
C GLU A 99 -9.55 3.15 -14.19
N LEU A 100 -8.36 3.70 -14.49
CA LEU A 100 -7.78 3.58 -15.83
C LEU A 100 -7.46 2.11 -16.16
N PRO A 101 -8.00 1.58 -17.27
CA PRO A 101 -7.68 0.23 -17.69
C PRO A 101 -6.23 0.17 -18.17
N LYS A 102 -5.56 -0.97 -17.94
CA LYS A 102 -4.17 -1.27 -18.31
C LYS A 102 -3.10 -0.56 -17.48
N LEU A 103 -3.47 0.20 -16.45
CA LEU A 103 -2.49 0.69 -15.49
C LEU A 103 -1.92 -0.50 -14.72
N ARG A 104 -0.61 -0.74 -14.83
CA ARG A 104 0.04 -1.89 -14.19
C ARG A 104 0.07 -1.71 -12.68
N LYS A 105 0.48 -0.54 -12.22
CA LYS A 105 0.48 -0.18 -10.80
C LYS A 105 -0.47 0.99 -10.56
N ARG A 106 -1.57 0.72 -9.87
CA ARG A 106 -2.49 1.77 -9.42
C ARG A 106 -1.83 2.61 -8.32
N PRO A 107 -2.01 3.94 -8.33
CA PRO A 107 -1.45 4.79 -7.29
C PRO A 107 -2.05 4.43 -5.92
N SER A 108 -1.21 4.38 -4.90
CA SER A 108 -1.51 4.04 -3.50
C SER A 108 -1.78 5.30 -2.67
N THR A 109 -2.25 5.09 -1.43
CA THR A 109 -2.48 6.16 -0.46
C THR A 109 -1.22 7.00 -0.21
N SER A 110 -0.04 6.38 -0.12
CA SER A 110 1.22 7.10 0.05
C SER A 110 1.55 8.01 -1.14
N GLU A 111 1.34 7.52 -2.36
CA GLU A 111 1.56 8.30 -3.59
C GLU A 111 0.58 9.50 -3.67
N LEU A 112 -0.66 9.37 -3.18
CA LEU A 112 -1.60 10.50 -3.03
C LEU A 112 -1.11 11.53 -2.00
N ILE A 113 -0.68 11.08 -0.82
CA ILE A 113 -0.18 11.95 0.25
C ILE A 113 1.03 12.77 -0.23
N ASP A 114 1.96 12.12 -0.93
CA ASP A 114 3.16 12.75 -1.50
C ASP A 114 2.80 13.74 -2.59
N TRP A 115 1.82 13.41 -3.44
CA TRP A 115 1.36 14.30 -4.49
C TRP A 115 0.71 15.57 -3.92
N ILE A 116 -0.16 15.43 -2.93
CA ILE A 116 -0.76 16.58 -2.21
C ILE A 116 0.33 17.45 -1.57
N LEU A 117 1.36 16.84 -0.97
CA LEU A 117 2.49 17.57 -0.42
C LEU A 117 3.23 18.39 -1.49
N ALA A 118 3.44 17.83 -2.67
CA ALA A 118 4.07 18.52 -3.80
C ALA A 118 3.21 19.70 -4.31
N LEU A 119 1.90 19.52 -4.41
CA LEU A 119 0.95 20.58 -4.79
C LEU A 119 0.99 21.73 -3.78
N LYS A 120 0.90 21.44 -2.48
CA LYS A 120 0.96 22.46 -1.42
C LYS A 120 2.25 23.25 -1.45
N LYS A 121 3.39 22.59 -1.66
CA LYS A 121 4.70 23.26 -1.69
C LYS A 121 4.91 24.13 -2.92
N SER A 122 4.28 23.77 -4.04
CA SER A 122 4.42 24.47 -5.31
C SER A 122 3.40 25.58 -5.51
N GLY A 123 2.31 25.59 -4.73
CA GLY A 123 1.21 26.56 -4.88
C GLY A 123 0.49 26.44 -6.22
N VAL A 124 0.58 25.27 -6.86
CA VAL A 124 -0.08 25.02 -8.15
C VAL A 124 -1.58 24.87 -7.94
N ASP A 125 -2.33 25.64 -8.73
CA ASP A 125 -3.78 25.50 -8.83
C ASP A 125 -4.12 24.38 -9.83
N LEU A 126 -5.00 23.46 -9.42
CA LEU A 126 -5.51 22.38 -10.26
C LEU A 126 -6.64 22.81 -11.21
N SER A 127 -7.07 24.07 -11.13
CA SER A 127 -8.17 24.62 -11.94
C SER A 127 -7.95 24.71 -13.47
N PRO A 128 -6.74 24.71 -14.09
CA PRO A 128 -6.64 24.75 -15.53
C PRO A 128 -6.73 23.35 -16.15
N VAL A 129 -7.95 22.98 -16.53
CA VAL A 129 -8.30 21.88 -17.44
C VAL A 129 -7.58 22.10 -18.78
N GLY A 130 -6.39 21.53 -18.95
CA GLY A 130 -5.70 21.55 -20.24
C GLY A 130 -4.18 21.35 -20.26
N GLN A 131 -3.49 21.44 -19.11
CA GLN A 131 -2.01 21.29 -19.06
C GLN A 131 -1.52 19.94 -18.51
N GLY A 132 -2.43 18.97 -18.32
CA GLY A 132 -2.11 17.67 -17.71
C GLY A 132 -2.04 17.74 -16.18
N ILE A 133 -1.90 16.58 -15.54
CA ILE A 133 -1.86 16.47 -14.08
C ILE A 133 -0.48 16.94 -13.59
N PRO A 134 -0.38 18.02 -12.80
CA PRO A 134 0.90 18.51 -12.30
C PRO A 134 1.57 17.48 -11.41
N PHE A 135 2.89 17.35 -11.50
CA PHE A 135 3.67 16.38 -10.73
C PHE A 135 3.16 14.94 -10.84
N ILE A 136 2.63 14.51 -11.98
CA ILE A 136 2.08 13.15 -12.20
C ILE A 136 3.04 12.02 -11.79
N GLY A 137 4.35 12.24 -11.84
CA GLY A 137 5.36 11.29 -11.35
C GLY A 137 5.33 11.04 -9.83
N ALA A 138 4.63 11.87 -9.06
CA ALA A 138 4.33 11.61 -7.66
C ALA A 138 3.31 10.46 -7.52
N LEU A 139 2.29 10.45 -8.38
CA LEU A 139 1.24 9.43 -8.43
C LEU A 139 1.69 8.16 -9.17
N ILE A 140 2.44 8.30 -10.26
CA ILE A 140 2.75 7.21 -11.19
C ILE A 140 4.25 7.01 -11.28
N LYS A 141 4.73 5.85 -10.82
CA LYS A 141 6.16 5.53 -10.73
C LYS A 141 6.71 4.75 -11.92
N ASN A 142 5.86 4.22 -12.79
CA ASN A 142 6.25 3.39 -13.94
C ASN A 142 6.17 4.18 -15.25
N GLU A 143 7.25 4.18 -16.04
CA GLU A 143 7.31 4.88 -17.33
C GLU A 143 6.29 4.38 -18.35
N GLN A 144 6.00 3.08 -18.34
CA GLN A 144 5.00 2.49 -19.24
C GLN A 144 3.60 2.99 -18.90
N ASP A 145 3.30 3.11 -17.61
CA ASP A 145 2.04 3.67 -17.11
C ASP A 145 1.93 5.17 -17.45
N LEU A 146 3.03 5.93 -17.37
CA LEU A 146 3.07 7.32 -17.86
C LEU A 146 2.77 7.42 -19.36
N GLY A 147 3.24 6.47 -20.16
CA GLY A 147 2.90 6.38 -21.59
C GLY A 147 1.39 6.22 -21.84
N VAL A 148 0.72 5.38 -21.05
CA VAL A 148 -0.75 5.19 -21.12
C VAL A 148 -1.49 6.48 -20.80
N ILE A 149 -1.01 7.24 -19.82
CA ILE A 149 -1.61 8.50 -19.36
C ILE A 149 -1.39 9.62 -20.40
N ARG A 150 -0.19 9.72 -20.98
CA ARG A 150 0.11 10.69 -22.06
C ARG A 150 -0.76 10.48 -23.30
N GLN A 151 -1.00 9.23 -23.69
CA GLN A 151 -1.90 8.91 -24.82
C GLN A 151 -3.33 9.41 -24.61
N ARG A 152 -3.73 9.67 -23.36
CA ARG A 152 -5.04 10.21 -22.99
C ARG A 152 -5.05 11.72 -22.72
N GLY A 153 -3.91 12.40 -22.89
CA GLY A 153 -3.79 13.85 -22.66
C GLY A 153 -3.80 14.26 -21.18
N LEU A 154 -3.52 13.33 -20.27
CA LEU A 154 -3.56 13.53 -18.81
C LEU A 154 -2.17 13.84 -18.21
N ALA A 155 -1.10 13.80 -19.01
CA ALA A 155 0.29 14.02 -18.61
C ALA A 155 1.10 14.72 -19.71
#